data_AF-A0A9E4BU45-F1
#
_entry.id   AF-A0A9E4BU45-F1
#
_cell.length_a   1.000
_cell.length_b   1.000
_cell.length_c   1.000
_cell.angle_alpha   90.00
_cell.angle_beta   90.00
_cell.angle_gamma   90.00
#
_symmetry.space_group_name_H-M   'P 1'
#
loop_
_entity.id
_entity.type
_entity.pdbx_description
1 polymer ?
#
loop_
_entity_poly.entity_id
_entity_poly.type
_entity_poly.pdbx_seq_one_letter_code
_entity_poly.pdbx_strand_id
1 'polypeptide(L)'
;MAHHEDYLRDGYVIHPRPVIPQDLVRRAMDGMDDVLAGRYETGIPPQPSYWNPGDDPNKLGKVEMPQLANSAILELVSHPAVGRLAAAVTGAKRVQVWWVQLLSKPPVSTESGSGVSVGWHQDRQYWKAWKEGSELFTAWVAVSDVSADTGPMAFVTGSHRWGLLNQGEFYFDDIEIQREEITLPPGQSWREEEAILPPGGVSFHHCLTFHGSRPNRSGAPRRSFAIHMRTENSCAAAPSEGTLAQFIHNTDYCPVVYDGARQGLPPKS
;
A
#
# COMPACT_ATOMS: atom_id res chain seq x y z
N MET A 1 -5.68 14.62 -16.21
CA MET A 1 -7.13 14.92 -16.17
C MET A 1 -7.95 13.63 -16.11
N ALA A 2 -7.77 12.64 -16.99
CA ALA A 2 -8.50 11.36 -16.92
C ALA A 2 -8.37 10.61 -15.56
N HIS A 3 -7.14 10.44 -15.05
CA HIS A 3 -6.92 9.68 -13.80
C HIS A 3 -7.59 10.28 -12.55
N HIS A 4 -7.83 11.59 -12.48
CA HIS A 4 -8.48 12.19 -11.31
C HIS A 4 -9.97 11.86 -11.28
N GLU A 5 -10.65 11.99 -12.42
CA GLU A 5 -12.07 11.66 -12.56
C GLU A 5 -12.32 10.17 -12.31
N ASP A 6 -11.44 9.31 -12.83
CA ASP A 6 -11.48 7.87 -12.57
C ASP A 6 -11.34 7.57 -11.07
N TYR A 7 -10.38 8.21 -10.38
CA TYR A 7 -10.21 8.02 -8.94
C TYR A 7 -11.45 8.44 -8.13
N LEU A 8 -12.07 9.57 -8.47
CA LEU A 8 -13.31 10.03 -7.83
C LEU A 8 -14.49 9.07 -8.12
N ARG A 9 -14.57 8.53 -9.33
CA ARG A 9 -15.63 7.62 -9.78
C ARG A 9 -15.47 6.18 -9.26
N ASP A 10 -14.25 5.67 -9.19
CA ASP A 10 -14.01 4.24 -8.97
C ASP A 10 -13.34 3.98 -7.62
N GLY A 11 -12.73 4.99 -7.01
CA GLY A 11 -12.04 4.88 -5.72
C GLY A 11 -10.61 4.38 -5.86
N TYR A 12 -10.14 4.12 -7.09
CA TYR A 12 -8.79 3.70 -7.38
C TYR A 12 -8.36 4.11 -8.80
N VAL A 13 -7.06 4.01 -9.07
CA VAL A 13 -6.45 4.12 -10.40
C VAL A 13 -5.34 3.09 -10.51
N ILE A 14 -5.29 2.34 -11.60
CA ILE A 14 -4.19 1.42 -11.93
C ILE A 14 -3.31 2.10 -12.99
N HIS A 15 -2.02 2.22 -12.71
CA HIS A 15 -1.02 2.81 -13.61
C HIS A 15 0.07 1.77 -13.94
N PRO A 16 -0.14 0.97 -15.01
CA PRO A 16 0.74 -0.16 -15.33
C PRO A 16 2.06 0.26 -16.00
N ARG A 17 2.23 1.52 -16.39
CA ARG A 17 3.51 2.01 -16.92
C ARG A 17 4.48 2.21 -15.74
N PRO A 18 5.65 1.54 -15.71
CA PRO A 18 6.60 1.72 -14.64
C PRO A 18 7.05 3.18 -14.50
N VAL A 19 7.05 3.68 -13.27
CA VAL A 19 7.41 5.08 -12.94
C VAL A 19 8.62 5.18 -12.02
N ILE A 20 9.13 4.03 -11.59
CA ILE A 20 10.33 3.89 -10.75
C ILE A 20 11.42 3.25 -11.62
N PRO A 21 12.67 3.77 -11.58
CA PRO A 21 13.81 3.16 -12.25
C PRO A 21 13.99 1.69 -11.83
N GLN A 22 14.26 0.82 -12.81
CA GLN A 22 14.34 -0.63 -12.57
C GLN A 22 15.52 -1.03 -11.68
N ASP A 23 16.61 -0.25 -11.70
CA ASP A 23 17.74 -0.43 -10.79
C ASP A 23 17.34 -0.17 -9.33
N LEU A 24 16.51 0.85 -9.07
CA LEU A 24 15.97 1.14 -7.75
C LEU A 24 14.96 0.07 -7.31
N VAL A 25 14.11 -0.41 -8.21
CA VAL A 25 13.21 -1.55 -7.92
C VAL A 25 14.02 -2.76 -7.45
N ARG A 26 15.10 -3.12 -8.16
CA ARG A 26 15.98 -4.23 -7.79
C ARG A 26 16.66 -4.01 -6.43
N ARG A 27 17.26 -2.83 -6.20
CA ARG A 27 17.90 -2.53 -4.90
C ARG A 27 16.91 -2.57 -3.74
N ALA A 28 15.68 -2.12 -3.95
CA ALA A 28 14.64 -2.19 -2.93
C ALA A 28 14.18 -3.64 -2.68
N MET A 29 14.14 -4.50 -3.70
CA MET A 29 13.91 -5.94 -3.51
C MET A 29 15.02 -6.60 -2.69
N ASP A 30 16.29 -6.31 -2.98
CA ASP A 30 17.41 -6.80 -2.17
C ASP A 30 17.26 -6.33 -0.71
N GLY A 31 16.87 -5.07 -0.52
CA GLY A 31 16.54 -4.51 0.79
C GLY A 31 15.34 -5.19 1.47
N MET A 32 14.32 -5.63 0.73
CA MET A 32 13.21 -6.40 1.31
C MET A 32 13.71 -7.72 1.89
N ASP A 33 14.61 -8.41 1.18
CA ASP A 33 15.16 -9.69 1.62
C ASP A 33 16.07 -9.52 2.84
N ASP A 34 16.84 -8.43 2.91
CA ASP A 34 17.57 -8.04 4.11
C ASP A 34 16.64 -7.83 5.31
N VAL A 35 15.60 -7.01 5.14
CA VAL A 35 14.66 -6.67 6.22
C VAL A 35 13.89 -7.90 6.70
N LEU A 36 13.39 -8.76 5.81
CA LEU A 36 12.69 -9.99 6.18
C LEU A 36 13.60 -10.99 6.92
N ALA A 37 14.91 -10.95 6.65
CA ALA A 37 15.91 -11.76 7.31
C ALA A 37 16.51 -11.11 8.57
N GLY A 38 16.02 -9.93 8.98
CA GLY A 38 16.49 -9.23 10.18
C GLY A 38 17.82 -8.49 10.01
N ARG A 39 18.24 -8.22 8.76
CA ARG A 39 19.42 -7.41 8.44
C ARG A 39 18.99 -5.98 8.15
N TYR A 40 19.46 -5.03 8.96
CA TYR A 40 19.05 -3.63 8.88
C TYR A 40 20.29 -2.78 8.55
N GLU A 41 20.36 -2.28 7.32
CA GLU A 41 21.49 -1.49 6.80
C GLU A 41 21.69 -0.20 7.59
N THR A 42 20.61 0.43 8.02
CA THR A 42 20.64 1.66 8.82
C THR A 42 20.96 1.42 10.30
N GLY A 43 20.97 0.15 10.74
CA GLY A 43 21.03 -0.23 12.15
C GLY A 43 19.72 -0.02 12.93
N ILE A 44 18.66 0.48 12.29
CA ILE A 44 17.35 0.74 12.92
C ILE A 44 16.37 -0.35 12.47
N PRO A 45 15.75 -1.11 13.40
CA PRO A 45 14.75 -2.10 13.02
C PRO A 45 13.44 -1.45 12.54
N PRO A 46 12.65 -2.18 11.73
CA PRO A 46 11.27 -1.79 11.44
C PRO A 46 10.41 -1.74 12.71
N GLN A 47 9.27 -1.03 12.65
CA GLN A 47 8.41 -0.73 13.80
C GLN A 47 6.92 -0.85 13.45
N PRO A 48 6.06 -1.38 14.35
CA PRO A 48 6.12 -2.72 14.95
C PRO A 48 5.90 -3.81 13.88
N SER A 49 6.73 -4.86 13.86
CA SER A 49 6.65 -5.92 12.86
C SER A 49 5.92 -7.15 13.38
N TYR A 50 4.88 -7.60 12.68
CA TYR A 50 4.24 -8.90 12.92
C TYR A 50 5.10 -10.06 12.41
N TRP A 51 6.01 -9.77 11.48
CA TRP A 51 6.99 -10.71 10.94
C TRP A 51 8.30 -10.65 11.73
N ASN A 52 8.79 -11.80 12.16
CA ASN A 52 10.10 -11.99 12.76
C ASN A 52 11.02 -12.81 11.84
N PRO A 53 12.33 -12.57 11.85
CA PRO A 53 13.29 -13.41 11.12
C PRO A 53 13.13 -14.88 11.51
N GLY A 54 12.89 -15.75 10.52
CA GLY A 54 12.66 -17.18 10.72
C GLY A 54 11.19 -17.59 10.85
N ASP A 55 10.25 -16.64 10.76
CA ASP A 55 8.83 -16.96 10.63
C ASP A 55 8.56 -17.86 9.41
N ASP A 56 7.45 -18.60 9.49
CA ASP A 56 7.03 -19.55 8.48
C ASP A 56 7.01 -18.90 7.07
N PRO A 57 7.84 -19.37 6.12
CA PRO A 57 7.91 -18.80 4.79
C PRO A 57 6.62 -18.98 3.98
N ASN A 58 5.68 -19.81 4.45
CA ASN A 58 4.36 -19.98 3.86
C ASN A 58 3.32 -18.96 4.37
N LYS A 59 3.68 -18.06 5.29
CA LYS A 59 2.82 -16.95 5.74
C LYS A 59 3.12 -15.67 4.98
N LEU A 60 2.21 -14.70 5.06
CA LEU A 60 2.45 -13.36 4.52
C LEU A 60 3.64 -12.70 5.25
N GLY A 61 4.73 -12.46 4.52
CA GLY A 61 5.82 -11.61 4.97
C GLY A 61 5.35 -10.17 5.02
N LYS A 62 4.94 -9.69 6.20
CA LYS A 62 4.45 -8.32 6.40
C LYS A 62 5.30 -7.60 7.45
N VAL A 63 6.02 -6.57 7.00
CA VAL A 63 6.85 -5.72 7.86
C VAL A 63 6.35 -4.28 7.76
N GLU A 64 6.07 -3.68 8.91
CA GLU A 64 5.65 -2.28 9.01
C GLU A 64 6.88 -1.38 9.11
N MET A 65 6.81 -0.20 8.49
CA MET A 65 7.89 0.79 8.47
C MET A 65 9.28 0.23 8.01
N PRO A 66 9.35 -0.56 6.92
CA PRO A 66 10.60 -1.17 6.44
C PRO A 66 11.64 -0.13 5.99
N GLN A 67 11.21 1.07 5.60
CA GLN A 67 12.05 2.17 5.17
C GLN A 67 12.94 2.74 6.29
N LEU A 68 12.64 2.45 7.56
CA LEU A 68 13.54 2.77 8.66
C LEU A 68 14.83 1.95 8.59
N ALA A 69 14.74 0.72 8.07
CA ALA A 69 15.80 -0.28 8.13
C ALA A 69 16.68 -0.35 6.89
N ASN A 70 16.25 0.24 5.77
CA ASN A 70 16.96 0.15 4.50
C ASN A 70 16.78 1.40 3.63
N SER A 71 17.88 2.01 3.23
CA SER A 71 17.91 3.25 2.44
C SER A 71 17.35 3.10 1.02
N ALA A 72 17.52 1.94 0.37
CA ALA A 72 16.96 1.70 -0.96
C ALA A 72 15.43 1.58 -0.92
N ILE A 73 14.88 0.98 0.15
CA ILE A 73 13.44 0.98 0.39
C ILE A 73 12.94 2.42 0.59
N LEU A 74 13.62 3.21 1.44
CA LEU A 74 13.28 4.62 1.65
C LEU A 74 13.30 5.41 0.34
N GLU A 75 14.32 5.24 -0.48
CA GLU A 75 14.43 5.91 -1.79
C GLU A 75 13.26 5.54 -2.71
N LEU A 76 12.87 4.27 -2.78
CA LEU A 76 11.76 3.80 -3.61
C LEU A 76 10.41 4.37 -3.13
N VAL A 77 10.10 4.26 -1.84
CA VAL A 77 8.80 4.70 -1.31
C VAL A 77 8.65 6.22 -1.27
N SER A 78 9.78 6.93 -1.40
CA SER A 78 9.85 8.39 -1.47
C SER A 78 9.96 8.93 -2.90
N HIS A 79 9.90 8.05 -3.90
CA HIS A 79 10.27 8.42 -5.27
C HIS A 79 9.33 9.51 -5.83
N PRO A 80 9.89 10.63 -6.34
CA PRO A 80 9.10 11.83 -6.67
C PRO A 80 8.13 11.62 -7.84
N ALA A 81 8.36 10.63 -8.70
CA ALA A 81 7.40 10.28 -9.75
C ALA A 81 6.09 9.73 -9.18
N VAL A 82 6.16 8.92 -8.12
CA VAL A 82 4.98 8.42 -7.41
C VAL A 82 4.24 9.57 -6.74
N GLY A 83 4.97 10.49 -6.10
CA GLY A 83 4.37 11.69 -5.48
C GLY A 83 3.66 12.60 -6.50
N ARG A 84 4.25 12.85 -7.67
CA ARG A 84 3.60 13.62 -8.75
C ARG A 84 2.34 12.95 -9.28
N LEU A 85 2.37 11.62 -9.46
CA LEU A 85 1.18 10.87 -9.89
C LEU A 85 0.10 10.88 -8.82
N ALA A 86 0.46 10.66 -7.56
CA ALA A 86 -0.45 10.75 -6.43
C ALA A 86 -1.16 12.10 -6.38
N ALA A 87 -0.42 13.21 -6.54
CA ALA A 87 -1.00 14.55 -6.61
C ALA A 87 -1.94 14.72 -7.82
N ALA A 88 -1.57 14.21 -9.00
CA ALA A 88 -2.42 14.27 -10.18
C ALA A 88 -3.69 13.42 -10.07
N VAL A 89 -3.64 12.28 -9.37
CA VAL A 89 -4.75 11.36 -9.12
C VAL A 89 -5.70 11.95 -8.07
N THR A 90 -5.17 12.53 -7.00
CA THR A 90 -5.97 13.03 -5.87
C THR A 90 -6.39 14.49 -6.02
N GLY A 91 -5.71 15.27 -6.87
CA GLY A 91 -5.87 16.73 -6.93
C GLY A 91 -5.13 17.47 -5.79
N ALA A 92 -4.35 16.76 -4.97
CA ALA A 92 -3.67 17.32 -3.81
C ALA A 92 -2.55 18.30 -4.19
N LYS A 93 -2.39 19.35 -3.39
CA LYS A 93 -1.25 20.29 -3.52
C LYS A 93 -0.03 19.78 -2.77
N ARG A 94 -0.22 18.90 -1.79
CA ARG A 94 0.86 18.27 -1.03
C ARG A 94 0.55 16.80 -0.78
N VAL A 95 1.54 15.94 -0.99
CA VAL A 95 1.44 14.51 -0.67
C VAL A 95 2.57 14.14 0.27
N GLN A 96 2.22 13.48 1.38
CA GLN A 96 3.17 12.98 2.37
C GLN A 96 2.94 11.49 2.61
N VAL A 97 4.03 10.72 2.65
CA VAL A 97 4.03 9.34 3.11
C VAL A 97 3.95 9.35 4.63
N TRP A 98 3.02 8.59 5.21
CA TRP A 98 2.89 8.49 6.66
C TRP A 98 3.13 7.09 7.20
N TRP A 99 3.01 6.07 6.37
CA TRP A 99 3.28 4.68 6.76
C TRP A 99 3.57 3.82 5.54
N VAL A 100 4.33 2.75 5.73
CA VAL A 100 4.73 1.84 4.65
C VAL A 100 4.64 0.41 5.15
N GLN A 101 4.12 -0.47 4.30
CA GLN A 101 4.11 -1.91 4.54
C GLN A 101 4.89 -2.60 3.43
N LEU A 102 5.88 -3.39 3.82
CA LEU A 102 6.49 -4.40 2.96
C LEU A 102 5.55 -5.61 2.96
N LEU A 103 5.21 -6.11 1.77
CA LEU A 103 4.36 -7.29 1.60
C LEU A 103 5.04 -8.31 0.68
N SER A 104 5.28 -9.51 1.20
CA SER A 104 5.80 -10.68 0.49
C SER A 104 4.81 -11.82 0.60
N LYS A 105 4.10 -12.10 -0.49
CA LYS A 105 3.08 -13.15 -0.53
C LYS A 105 3.67 -14.43 -1.12
N PRO A 106 3.84 -15.51 -0.33
CA PRO A 106 4.44 -16.73 -0.82
C PRO A 106 3.52 -17.44 -1.83
N PRO A 107 4.06 -18.29 -2.70
CA PRO A 107 3.25 -19.18 -3.53
C PRO A 107 2.44 -20.14 -2.64
N VAL A 108 1.31 -20.64 -3.14
CA VAL A 108 0.51 -21.66 -2.45
C VAL A 108 1.39 -22.89 -2.23
N SER A 109 1.54 -23.28 -0.96
CA SER A 109 2.25 -24.51 -0.61
C SER A 109 1.44 -25.73 -1.03
N THR A 110 2.11 -26.71 -1.64
CA THR A 110 1.54 -28.02 -1.95
C THR A 110 1.17 -28.81 -0.69
N GLU A 111 1.73 -28.46 0.47
CA GLU A 111 1.54 -29.18 1.74
C GLU A 111 0.34 -28.67 2.55
N SER A 112 0.11 -27.35 2.61
CA SER A 112 -1.01 -26.76 3.36
C SER A 112 -2.32 -26.76 2.57
N GLY A 113 -2.27 -26.81 1.24
CA GLY A 113 -3.43 -26.81 0.35
C GLY A 113 -4.20 -25.48 0.27
N SER A 114 -4.22 -24.69 1.35
CA SER A 114 -4.69 -23.30 1.39
C SER A 114 -3.50 -22.34 1.26
N GLY A 115 -3.58 -21.42 0.30
CA GLY A 115 -2.61 -20.34 0.14
C GLY A 115 -3.02 -19.10 0.90
N VAL A 116 -2.07 -18.19 1.14
CA VAL A 116 -2.32 -16.97 1.90
C VAL A 116 -3.22 -16.01 1.13
N SER A 117 -4.29 -15.53 1.74
CA SER A 117 -5.13 -14.46 1.22
C SER A 117 -4.91 -13.17 2.03
N VAL A 118 -5.31 -12.03 1.45
CA VAL A 118 -5.55 -10.79 2.21
C VAL A 118 -7.03 -10.53 2.05
N GLY A 119 -7.78 -10.57 3.15
CA GLY A 119 -9.22 -10.42 3.12
C GLY A 119 -9.67 -9.05 2.62
N TRP A 120 -10.94 -8.96 2.22
CA TRP A 120 -11.59 -7.72 1.85
C TRP A 120 -11.67 -6.79 3.05
N HIS A 121 -11.13 -5.58 2.91
CA HIS A 121 -11.16 -4.58 3.98
C HIS A 121 -11.13 -3.15 3.42
N GLN A 122 -11.47 -2.20 4.29
CA GLN A 122 -11.22 -0.78 4.08
C GLN A 122 -10.06 -0.35 4.98
N ASP A 123 -8.99 0.15 4.40
CA ASP A 123 -7.81 0.68 5.10
C ASP A 123 -8.19 1.56 6.33
N ARG A 124 -9.16 2.45 6.13
CA ARG A 124 -9.65 3.40 7.14
C ARG A 124 -10.13 2.74 8.44
N GLN A 125 -10.57 1.48 8.40
CA GLN A 125 -11.03 0.74 9.61
C GLN A 125 -9.90 0.53 10.62
N TYR A 126 -8.64 0.50 10.15
CA TYR A 126 -7.46 0.34 10.97
C TYR A 126 -6.81 1.68 11.37
N TRP A 127 -7.07 2.74 10.62
CA TRP A 127 -6.39 4.03 10.74
C TRP A 127 -7.04 4.98 11.76
N LYS A 128 -7.26 4.47 12.98
CA LYS A 128 -7.94 5.21 14.07
C LYS A 128 -7.17 6.44 14.58
N ALA A 129 -5.89 6.55 14.23
CA ALA A 129 -5.05 7.71 14.54
C ALA A 129 -5.39 8.96 13.69
N TRP A 130 -6.33 8.87 12.75
CA TRP A 130 -6.73 9.97 11.88
C TRP A 130 -8.16 10.42 12.14
N LYS A 131 -8.37 11.74 12.14
CA LYS A 131 -9.71 12.32 12.28
C LYS A 131 -10.57 11.98 11.07
N GLU A 132 -11.87 11.89 11.30
CA GLU A 132 -12.87 11.79 10.22
C GLU A 132 -12.70 12.94 9.21
N GLY A 133 -12.93 12.65 7.94
CA GLY A 133 -12.70 13.59 6.84
C GLY A 133 -11.24 13.77 6.40
N SER A 134 -10.28 13.08 7.03
CA SER A 134 -8.89 13.11 6.55
C SER A 134 -8.77 12.43 5.18
N GLU A 135 -8.21 13.16 4.22
CA GLU A 135 -7.90 12.62 2.89
C GLU A 135 -6.66 11.71 2.94
N LEU A 136 -6.93 10.41 3.05
CA LEU A 136 -5.94 9.34 3.12
C LEU A 136 -6.15 8.36 1.98
N PHE A 137 -5.05 7.83 1.48
CA PHE A 137 -5.03 6.90 0.36
C PHE A 137 -3.74 6.07 0.38
N THR A 138 -3.70 5.02 -0.42
CA THR A 138 -2.53 4.14 -0.51
C THR A 138 -2.03 4.14 -1.94
N ALA A 139 -0.72 4.25 -2.13
CA ALA A 139 -0.05 3.85 -3.36
C ALA A 139 0.50 2.43 -3.18
N TRP A 140 -0.01 1.48 -3.95
CA TRP A 140 0.50 0.11 -3.96
C TRP A 140 1.47 -0.06 -5.12
N VAL A 141 2.73 -0.32 -4.83
CA VAL A 141 3.81 -0.43 -5.82
C VAL A 141 4.22 -1.89 -5.95
N ALA A 142 4.11 -2.42 -7.17
CA ALA A 142 4.63 -3.72 -7.52
C ALA A 142 6.16 -3.66 -7.66
N VAL A 143 6.88 -4.58 -7.02
CA VAL A 143 8.33 -4.74 -7.24
C VAL A 143 8.69 -6.11 -7.80
N SER A 144 7.77 -7.08 -7.75
CA SER A 144 7.76 -8.25 -8.63
C SER A 144 6.75 -8.05 -9.77
N ASP A 145 6.76 -8.97 -10.75
CA ASP A 145 5.68 -9.05 -11.73
C ASP A 145 4.37 -9.45 -11.05
N VAL A 146 3.25 -8.84 -11.47
CA VAL A 146 1.92 -9.07 -10.92
C VAL A 146 0.97 -9.40 -12.06
N SER A 147 0.69 -10.69 -12.24
CA SER A 147 -0.28 -11.26 -13.14
C SER A 147 -1.47 -11.87 -12.38
N ALA A 148 -2.51 -12.31 -13.09
CA ALA A 148 -3.75 -12.85 -12.51
C ALA A 148 -3.52 -14.05 -11.57
N ASP A 149 -2.48 -14.85 -11.81
CA ASP A 149 -2.11 -16.01 -10.99
C ASP A 149 -1.23 -15.66 -9.78
N THR A 150 -0.67 -14.45 -9.71
CA THR A 150 0.19 -14.03 -8.58
C THR A 150 -0.60 -13.59 -7.35
N GLY A 151 -1.93 -13.63 -7.42
CA GLY A 151 -2.81 -13.05 -6.43
C GLY A 151 -2.67 -11.52 -6.43
N PRO A 152 -3.10 -10.81 -7.49
CA PRO A 152 -3.01 -9.35 -7.55
C PRO A 152 -3.82 -8.69 -6.43
N MET A 153 -3.60 -7.38 -6.24
CA MET A 153 -4.57 -6.57 -5.49
C MET A 153 -5.85 -6.47 -6.33
N ALA A 154 -7.01 -6.63 -5.70
CA ALA A 154 -8.30 -6.42 -6.32
C ALA A 154 -9.04 -5.29 -5.60
N PHE A 155 -9.75 -4.44 -6.36
CA PHE A 155 -10.52 -3.31 -5.85
C PHE A 155 -12.00 -3.47 -6.15
N VAL A 156 -12.86 -3.08 -5.22
CA VAL A 156 -14.31 -3.03 -5.45
C VAL A 156 -14.68 -1.65 -5.98
N THR A 157 -15.13 -1.60 -7.23
CA THR A 157 -15.30 -0.35 -7.95
C THR A 157 -16.40 0.52 -7.35
N GLY A 158 -16.02 1.74 -6.96
CA GLY A 158 -16.91 2.75 -6.40
C GLY A 158 -17.23 2.57 -4.92
N SER A 159 -16.64 1.57 -4.25
CA SER A 159 -16.99 1.23 -2.87
C SER A 159 -16.53 2.28 -1.85
N HIS A 160 -15.61 3.16 -2.21
CA HIS A 160 -15.20 4.28 -1.35
C HIS A 160 -16.36 5.22 -1.01
N ARG A 161 -17.40 5.26 -1.83
CA ARG A 161 -18.64 6.02 -1.59
C ARG A 161 -19.63 5.33 -0.67
N TRP A 162 -19.40 4.08 -0.28
CA TRP A 162 -20.29 3.34 0.61
C TRP A 162 -20.15 3.79 2.07
N GLY A 163 -19.20 4.69 2.36
CA GLY A 163 -18.80 5.06 3.70
C GLY A 163 -17.91 3.99 4.32
N LEU A 164 -17.55 4.20 5.59
CA LEU A 164 -16.84 3.18 6.38
C LEU A 164 -17.86 2.16 6.90
N LEU A 165 -17.81 0.94 6.36
CA LEU A 165 -18.74 -0.13 6.77
C LEU A 165 -18.28 -0.87 8.03
N ASN A 166 -16.98 -0.83 8.36
CA ASN A 166 -16.36 -1.64 9.43
C ASN A 166 -16.71 -3.14 9.29
N GLN A 167 -16.68 -3.65 8.07
CA GLN A 167 -16.89 -5.06 7.72
C GLN A 167 -15.66 -5.60 7.01
N GLY A 168 -15.47 -6.91 7.08
CA GLY A 168 -14.28 -7.56 6.53
C GLY A 168 -13.01 -7.27 7.33
N GLU A 169 -12.00 -8.07 7.08
CA GLU A 169 -10.80 -8.19 7.91
C GLU A 169 -9.60 -8.59 7.05
N PHE A 170 -8.45 -7.94 7.28
CA PHE A 170 -7.20 -8.20 6.57
C PHE A 170 -6.73 -9.66 6.70
N TYR A 171 -6.80 -10.24 7.91
CA TYR A 171 -6.36 -11.59 8.22
C TYR A 171 -7.54 -12.56 8.24
N PHE A 172 -8.19 -12.74 7.09
CA PHE A 172 -9.28 -13.68 6.92
C PHE A 172 -8.87 -14.76 5.93
N ASP A 173 -9.03 -16.02 6.30
CA ASP A 173 -8.43 -17.15 5.55
C ASP A 173 -9.06 -17.31 4.15
N ASP A 174 -10.39 -17.23 4.05
CA ASP A 174 -11.12 -17.40 2.79
C ASP A 174 -11.78 -16.09 2.34
N ILE A 175 -11.14 -15.44 1.37
CA ILE A 175 -11.58 -14.17 0.81
C ILE A 175 -12.95 -14.26 0.10
N GLU A 176 -13.34 -15.43 -0.41
CA GLU A 176 -14.63 -15.61 -1.07
C GLU A 176 -15.76 -15.77 -0.04
N ILE A 177 -15.52 -16.51 1.04
CA ILE A 177 -16.48 -16.58 2.17
C ILE A 177 -16.69 -15.18 2.77
N GLN A 178 -15.60 -14.45 3.03
CA GLN A 178 -15.70 -13.10 3.57
C GLN A 178 -16.49 -12.15 2.67
N ARG A 179 -16.34 -12.28 1.34
CA ARG A 179 -17.12 -11.50 0.38
C ARG A 179 -18.62 -11.70 0.57
N GLU A 180 -19.06 -12.94 0.81
CA GLU A 180 -20.47 -13.28 1.04
C GLU A 180 -21.01 -12.74 2.37
N GLU A 181 -20.14 -12.59 3.37
CA GLU A 181 -20.48 -12.01 4.68
C GLU A 181 -20.64 -10.47 4.64
N ILE A 182 -20.08 -9.80 3.63
CA ILE A 182 -20.17 -8.35 3.50
C ILE A 182 -21.56 -7.93 3.02
N THR A 183 -22.27 -7.19 3.87
CA THR A 183 -23.56 -6.59 3.56
C THR A 183 -23.37 -5.26 2.82
N LEU A 184 -23.86 -5.21 1.58
CA LEU A 184 -23.77 -4.01 0.72
C LEU A 184 -24.86 -2.97 1.07
N PRO A 185 -24.56 -1.67 0.94
CA PRO A 185 -25.60 -0.64 0.98
C PRO A 185 -26.64 -0.82 -0.14
N PRO A 186 -27.89 -0.36 0.07
CA PRO A 186 -28.95 -0.47 -0.95
C PRO A 186 -28.54 0.12 -2.30
N GLY A 187 -28.82 -0.61 -3.37
CA GLY A 187 -28.54 -0.19 -4.75
C GLY A 187 -27.08 -0.27 -5.17
N GLN A 188 -26.19 -0.79 -4.32
CA GLN A 188 -24.79 -1.04 -4.66
C GLN A 188 -24.58 -2.47 -5.16
N SER A 189 -23.50 -2.70 -5.90
CA SER A 189 -23.12 -4.01 -6.41
C SER A 189 -21.62 -4.24 -6.25
N TRP A 190 -21.25 -5.50 -6.10
CA TRP A 190 -19.86 -5.91 -5.95
C TRP A 190 -19.22 -6.16 -7.31
N ARG A 191 -18.39 -5.23 -7.78
CA ARG A 191 -17.63 -5.35 -9.03
C ARG A 191 -16.14 -5.18 -8.74
N GLU A 192 -15.38 -6.25 -8.98
CA GLU A 192 -13.94 -6.28 -8.74
C GLU A 192 -13.14 -5.90 -9.99
N GLU A 193 -11.99 -5.26 -9.79
CA GLU A 193 -10.97 -5.07 -10.82
C GLU A 193 -9.59 -5.41 -10.24
N GLU A 194 -8.82 -6.21 -10.96
CA GLU A 194 -7.48 -6.67 -10.53
C GLU A 194 -6.38 -5.74 -11.06
N ALA A 195 -5.46 -5.36 -10.17
CA ALA A 195 -4.29 -4.56 -10.48
C ALA A 195 -3.16 -5.42 -11.07
N ILE A 196 -3.19 -5.62 -12.39
CA ILE A 196 -2.11 -6.26 -13.14
C ILE A 196 -1.00 -5.24 -13.40
N LEU A 197 0.18 -5.46 -12.82
CA LEU A 197 1.25 -4.47 -12.75
C LEU A 197 2.63 -5.12 -12.97
N PRO A 198 3.47 -4.57 -13.86
CA PRO A 198 4.89 -4.96 -13.93
C PRO A 198 5.68 -4.35 -12.76
N PRO A 199 6.93 -4.79 -12.51
CA PRO A 199 7.81 -4.14 -11.55
C PRO A 199 7.97 -2.63 -11.80
N GLY A 200 7.73 -1.83 -10.76
CA GLY A 200 7.71 -0.37 -10.80
C GLY A 200 6.36 0.24 -11.25
N GLY A 201 5.37 -0.59 -11.58
CA GLY A 201 3.98 -0.20 -11.76
C GLY A 201 3.32 0.15 -10.42
N VAL A 202 2.28 0.99 -10.45
CA VAL A 202 1.63 1.50 -9.25
C VAL A 202 0.11 1.55 -9.41
N SER A 203 -0.62 1.23 -8.35
CA SER A 203 -2.03 1.60 -8.21
C SER A 203 -2.22 2.56 -7.04
N PHE A 204 -3.25 3.38 -7.10
CA PHE A 204 -3.66 4.25 -6.00
C PHE A 204 -5.08 3.88 -5.60
N HIS A 205 -5.38 3.79 -4.31
CA HIS A 205 -6.74 3.54 -3.83
C HIS A 205 -7.08 4.38 -2.60
N HIS A 206 -8.33 4.82 -2.56
CA HIS A 206 -8.89 5.59 -1.44
C HIS A 206 -8.96 4.72 -0.19
N CYS A 207 -8.82 5.32 1.00
CA CYS A 207 -8.85 4.60 2.28
C CYS A 207 -10.17 3.87 2.58
N LEU A 208 -11.24 4.18 1.83
CA LEU A 208 -12.55 3.53 1.91
C LEU A 208 -12.81 2.55 0.75
N THR A 209 -11.88 2.41 -0.20
CA THR A 209 -12.02 1.41 -1.26
C THR A 209 -11.83 0.03 -0.64
N PHE A 210 -12.83 -0.84 -0.80
CA PHE A 210 -12.71 -2.23 -0.42
C PHE A 210 -11.69 -2.86 -1.35
N HIS A 211 -10.72 -3.52 -0.74
CA HIS A 211 -9.68 -4.20 -1.48
C HIS A 211 -9.23 -5.45 -0.74
N GLY A 212 -8.69 -6.38 -1.51
CA GLY A 212 -8.28 -7.69 -1.03
C GLY A 212 -7.37 -8.35 -2.05
N SER A 213 -6.87 -9.53 -1.74
CA SER A 213 -5.95 -10.24 -2.61
C SER A 213 -6.03 -11.75 -2.42
N ARG A 214 -6.41 -12.46 -3.49
CA ARG A 214 -6.53 -13.93 -3.55
C ARG A 214 -5.17 -14.64 -3.45
N PRO A 215 -5.12 -15.94 -3.10
CA PRO A 215 -3.88 -16.70 -3.01
C PRO A 215 -2.99 -16.59 -4.25
N ASN A 216 -1.67 -16.52 -4.02
CA ASN A 216 -0.66 -16.53 -5.07
C ASN A 216 -0.44 -17.96 -5.57
N ARG A 217 -0.91 -18.27 -6.78
CA ARG A 217 -0.81 -19.59 -7.43
C ARG A 217 0.39 -19.70 -8.37
N SER A 218 1.20 -18.65 -8.48
CA SER A 218 2.43 -18.67 -9.26
C SER A 218 3.53 -19.48 -8.55
N GLY A 219 4.69 -19.65 -9.19
CA GLY A 219 5.84 -20.36 -8.64
C GLY A 219 6.80 -19.50 -7.80
N ALA A 220 6.51 -18.20 -7.61
CA ALA A 220 7.41 -17.27 -6.94
C ALA A 220 6.66 -16.32 -5.99
N PRO A 221 7.31 -15.77 -4.94
CA PRO A 221 6.68 -14.78 -4.07
C PRO A 221 6.29 -13.50 -4.82
N ARG A 222 5.07 -12.99 -4.59
CA ARG A 222 4.64 -11.68 -5.08
C ARG A 222 5.06 -10.60 -4.08
N ARG A 223 5.90 -9.66 -4.52
CA ARG A 223 6.55 -8.64 -3.69
C ARG A 223 6.02 -7.24 -4.03
N SER A 224 5.68 -6.47 -2.99
CA SER A 224 5.11 -5.13 -3.14
C SER A 224 5.30 -4.25 -1.91
N PHE A 225 5.12 -2.95 -2.08
CA PHE A 225 4.98 -2.00 -0.98
C PHE A 225 3.58 -1.37 -0.99
N ALA A 226 2.90 -1.35 0.16
CA ALA A 226 1.75 -0.47 0.39
C ALA A 226 2.24 0.81 1.06
N ILE A 227 2.23 1.91 0.33
CA ILE A 227 2.71 3.22 0.79
C ILE A 227 1.48 4.06 1.14
N HIS A 228 1.19 4.18 2.43
CA HIS A 228 0.06 4.97 2.89
C HIS A 228 0.44 6.46 2.90
N MET A 229 -0.43 7.23 2.27
CA MET A 229 -0.23 8.64 1.97
C MET A 229 -1.40 9.49 2.49
N ARG A 230 -1.11 10.78 2.63
CA ARG A 230 -2.06 11.81 3.05
C ARG A 230 -1.91 13.05 2.19
N THR A 231 -2.98 13.83 2.07
CA THR A 231 -2.93 15.15 1.44
C THR A 231 -2.76 16.26 2.49
N GLU A 232 -2.73 17.52 2.06
CA GLU A 232 -2.84 18.68 2.95
C GLU A 232 -4.14 18.68 3.80
N ASN A 233 -5.20 18.03 3.34
CA ASN A 233 -6.52 17.99 3.98
C ASN A 233 -6.65 16.78 4.92
N SER A 234 -5.72 16.65 5.85
CA SER A 234 -5.72 15.52 6.80
C SER A 234 -5.20 15.95 8.16
N CYS A 235 -5.76 15.35 9.21
CA CYS A 235 -5.44 15.71 10.60
C CYS A 235 -5.28 14.45 11.45
N ALA A 236 -4.08 14.25 11.99
CA ALA A 236 -3.83 13.19 12.97
C ALA A 236 -4.48 13.54 14.31
N ALA A 237 -5.10 12.55 14.95
CA ALA A 237 -5.61 12.63 16.31
C ALA A 237 -4.44 12.46 17.29
N ALA A 238 -3.64 13.52 17.46
CA ALA A 238 -2.48 13.61 18.36
C ALA A 238 -1.43 12.48 18.19
N PRO A 239 -0.33 12.71 17.45
CA PRO A 239 0.72 11.71 17.32
C PRO A 239 1.38 11.44 18.68
N SER A 240 1.31 10.20 19.13
CA SER A 240 2.05 9.71 20.30
C SER A 240 2.85 8.46 19.93
N GLU A 241 3.85 8.12 20.75
CA GLU A 241 4.63 6.89 20.58
C GLU A 241 3.72 5.66 20.48
N GLY A 242 4.05 4.73 19.58
CA GLY A 242 3.27 3.52 19.31
C GLY A 242 1.99 3.75 18.49
N THR A 243 1.67 4.97 18.08
CA THR A 243 0.55 5.24 17.17
C THR A 243 0.99 5.21 15.71
N LEU A 244 0.04 4.93 14.80
CA LEU A 244 0.26 4.99 13.35
C LEU A 244 0.76 6.35 12.83
N ALA A 245 0.61 7.43 13.61
CA ALA A 245 1.07 8.76 13.24
C ALA A 245 2.37 9.17 13.96
N GLN A 246 3.04 8.28 14.70
CA GLN A 246 4.17 8.64 15.57
C GLN A 246 5.32 9.33 14.82
N PHE A 247 5.60 8.93 13.58
CA PHE A 247 6.70 9.47 12.77
C PHE A 247 6.26 10.57 11.80
N ILE A 248 5.00 11.03 11.85
CA ILE A 248 4.44 11.93 10.83
C ILE A 248 5.19 13.26 10.68
N HIS A 249 5.88 13.70 11.72
CA HIS A 249 6.67 14.94 11.72
C HIS A 249 8.14 14.71 11.38
N ASN A 250 8.62 13.46 11.37
CA ASN A 250 9.96 13.12 10.94
C ASN A 250 9.97 12.87 9.43
N THR A 251 10.39 13.88 8.66
CA THR A 251 10.40 13.80 7.19
C THR A 251 11.47 12.88 6.62
N ASP A 252 12.42 12.42 7.42
CA ASP A 252 13.42 11.42 6.99
C ASP A 252 12.77 10.02 6.91
N TYR A 253 11.68 9.79 7.66
CA TYR A 253 10.93 8.51 7.68
C TYR A 253 9.55 8.59 7.05
N CYS A 254 8.93 9.78 7.11
CA CYS A 254 7.61 10.11 6.57
C CYS A 254 7.72 11.31 5.61
N PRO A 255 8.39 11.16 4.45
CA PRO A 255 8.74 12.27 3.59
C PRO A 255 7.55 12.89 2.87
N VAL A 256 7.68 14.18 2.56
CA VAL A 256 6.80 14.88 1.64
C VAL A 256 7.30 14.60 0.22
N VAL A 257 6.56 13.75 -0.50
CA VAL A 257 6.94 13.28 -1.84
C VAL A 257 6.41 14.18 -2.97
N TYR A 258 5.52 15.12 -2.63
CA TYR A 258 5.07 16.17 -3.53
C TYR A 258 4.68 17.43 -2.75
N ASP A 259 5.15 18.58 -3.21
CA ASP A 259 4.79 19.91 -2.69
C ASP A 259 4.70 20.89 -3.87
N GLY A 260 3.48 21.21 -4.29
CA GLY A 260 3.22 22.08 -5.43
C GLY A 260 3.78 23.50 -5.27
N ALA A 261 3.95 23.98 -4.03
CA ALA A 261 4.54 25.31 -3.78
C ALA A 261 6.06 25.34 -4.06
N ARG A 262 6.75 24.20 -3.99
CA ARG A 262 8.20 24.10 -4.22
C ARG A 262 8.58 23.85 -5.67
N GLN A 263 7.64 23.40 -6.52
CA GLN A 263 7.87 23.13 -7.94
C GLN A 263 8.11 24.42 -8.76
N GLY A 264 7.76 25.60 -8.22
CA GLY A 264 7.99 26.91 -8.84
C GLY A 264 9.32 27.58 -8.46
N LEU A 265 10.15 26.94 -7.63
CA LEU A 265 11.46 27.47 -7.25
C LEU A 265 12.52 26.93 -8.23
N PRO A 266 13.40 27.78 -8.79
CA PRO A 266 14.51 27.30 -9.60
C PRO A 266 15.38 26.33 -8.77
N PRO A 267 16.01 25.33 -9.41
CA PRO A 267 16.93 24.44 -8.69
C PRO A 267 17.98 25.28 -7.98
N LYS A 268 18.28 24.95 -6.72
CA LYS A 268 19.39 25.58 -6.01
C LYS A 268 20.67 25.30 -6.81
N SER A 269 21.28 26.38 -7.29
CA SER A 269 22.57 26.43 -7.98
C SER A 269 23.69 25.86 -7.12
#